data_AF-A0A3D4QSV8-F1
#
_entry.id   AF-A0A3D4QSV8-F1
#
_cell.length_a   1.000
_cell.length_b   1.000
_cell.length_c   1.000
_cell.angle_alpha   90.00
_cell.angle_beta   90.00
_cell.angle_gamma   90.00
#
_symmetry.space_group_name_H-M   'P 1'
#
loop_
_entity.id
_entity.type
_entity.pdbx_description
1 polymer ?
#
loop_
_entity_poly.entity_id
_entity_poly.type
_entity_poly.pdbx_seq_one_letter_code
_entity_poly.pdbx_strand_id
1 'polypeptide(L)'
;HIGHFFIAINIESFTELDTFKKTTGDILRELRASKLAPGQERIYTAGEKEYIAWQYRKDKGVPLNEAIQRDIIQLKNDYNLNQYEFDFE
;
A
#
# COMPACT_ATOMS: atom_id res chain seq x y z
N HIS A 1 8.34 -13.45 22.30
CA HIS A 1 8.96 -14.06 21.10
C HIS A 1 7.92 -14.08 19.99
N ILE A 2 8.19 -13.43 18.86
CA ILE A 2 7.28 -13.44 17.68
C ILE A 2 7.95 -14.31 16.62
N GLY A 3 7.19 -15.22 16.01
CA GLY A 3 7.62 -16.05 14.90
C GLY A 3 7.16 -15.46 13.57
N HIS A 4 8.04 -15.50 12.56
CA HIS A 4 7.73 -15.09 11.20
C HIS A 4 8.12 -16.21 10.24
N PHE A 5 7.39 -16.34 9.13
CA PHE A 5 7.64 -17.32 8.09
C PHE A 5 7.46 -16.68 6.71
N PHE A 6 8.33 -17.04 5.78
CA PHE A 6 8.39 -16.48 4.44
C PHE A 6 8.57 -17.61 3.42
N ILE A 7 7.90 -17.50 2.28
CA ILE A 7 8.07 -18.38 1.11
C ILE A 7 8.27 -17.50 -0.12
N ALA A 8 9.20 -17.89 -0.98
CA ALA A 8 9.32 -17.40 -2.34
C ALA A 8 9.17 -18.58 -3.31
N ILE A 9 8.37 -18.41 -4.35
CA ILE A 9 8.16 -19.41 -5.41
C ILE A 9 8.66 -18.82 -6.72
N ASN A 10 9.58 -19.51 -7.39
CA ASN A 10 10.03 -19.11 -8.72
C ASN A 10 8.99 -19.50 -9.78
N ILE A 11 8.37 -18.51 -10.42
CA ILE A 11 7.34 -18.73 -11.45
C ILE A 11 7.91 -19.43 -12.67
N GLU A 12 9.13 -19.09 -13.09
CA GLU A 12 9.78 -19.64 -14.29
C GLU A 12 10.06 -21.14 -14.19
N SER A 13 10.04 -21.70 -12.99
CA SER A 13 10.09 -23.15 -12.77
C SER A 13 8.81 -23.88 -13.18
N PHE A 14 7.71 -23.16 -13.44
CA PHE A 14 6.40 -23.74 -13.77
C PHE A 14 5.84 -23.24 -15.10
N THR A 15 6.10 -21.99 -15.48
CA THR A 15 5.57 -21.37 -16.71
C THR A 15 6.35 -20.11 -17.06
N GLU A 16 6.18 -19.62 -18.30
CA GLU A 16 6.74 -18.35 -18.75
C GLU A 16 6.18 -17.17 -17.93
N LEU A 17 7.07 -16.29 -17.47
CA LEU A 17 6.72 -15.19 -16.58
C LEU A 17 5.67 -14.24 -17.20
N ASP A 18 5.79 -13.95 -18.50
CA ASP A 18 4.86 -13.05 -19.19
C ASP A 18 3.47 -13.68 -19.36
N THR A 19 3.41 -14.98 -19.60
CA THR A 19 2.14 -15.74 -19.62
C THR A 19 1.49 -15.72 -18.24
N PHE A 20 2.27 -15.96 -17.18
CA PHE A 20 1.75 -15.90 -15.80
C PHE A 20 1.17 -14.52 -15.46
N LYS A 21 1.91 -13.45 -15.78
CA LYS A 21 1.46 -12.06 -15.57
C LYS A 21 0.18 -11.77 -16.35
N LYS A 22 0.12 -12.19 -17.62
CA LYS A 22 -1.07 -12.01 -18.47
C LYS A 22 -2.28 -12.71 -17.87
N THR A 23 -2.18 -14.00 -17.58
CA THR A 23 -3.27 -14.79 -17.01
C THR A 23 -3.74 -14.23 -15.67
N THR A 24 -2.81 -13.89 -14.77
CA THR A 24 -3.15 -13.25 -13.49
C THR A 24 -3.88 -11.92 -13.72
N GLY A 25 -3.37 -11.08 -14.62
CA GLY A 25 -4.00 -9.81 -14.97
C GLY A 25 -5.38 -9.96 -15.61
N ASP A 26 -5.59 -11.00 -16.43
CA ASP A 26 -6.88 -11.35 -17.04
C ASP A 26 -7.90 -11.69 -15.94
N ILE A 27 -7.56 -12.61 -15.04
CA ILE A 27 -8.40 -13.00 -13.89
C ILE A 27 -8.79 -11.77 -13.06
N LEU A 28 -7.82 -10.92 -12.71
CA LEU A 28 -8.08 -9.72 -11.92
C LEU A 28 -8.96 -8.71 -12.66
N ARG A 29 -8.82 -8.56 -13.98
CA ARG A 29 -9.69 -7.70 -14.80
C ARG A 29 -11.11 -8.23 -14.86
N GLU A 30 -11.28 -9.53 -15.06
CA GLU A 30 -12.59 -10.18 -15.06
C GLU A 30 -13.31 -10.03 -13.71
N LEU A 31 -12.59 -10.21 -12.59
CA LEU A 31 -13.13 -9.99 -11.26
C LEU A 31 -13.66 -8.56 -11.07
N ARG A 32 -12.90 -7.55 -11.53
CA ARG A 32 -13.33 -6.15 -11.45
C ARG A 32 -14.52 -5.82 -12.35
N ALA A 33 -14.69 -6.57 -13.45
CA ALA A 33 -15.81 -6.44 -14.38
C ALA A 33 -17.06 -7.25 -13.97
N SER A 34 -16.98 -8.02 -12.88
CA SER A 34 -18.10 -8.84 -12.40
C SER A 34 -19.26 -8.00 -11.86
N LYS A 35 -20.40 -8.66 -11.63
CA LYS A 35 -21.61 -8.02 -11.10
C LYS A 35 -21.32 -7.36 -9.75
N LEU A 36 -21.56 -6.06 -9.68
CA LEU A 36 -21.46 -5.30 -8.44
C LEU A 36 -22.56 -5.70 -7.45
N ALA A 37 -22.23 -5.66 -6.16
CA ALA A 37 -23.23 -5.74 -5.11
C ALA A 37 -24.11 -4.46 -5.11
N PRO A 38 -25.38 -4.52 -4.69
CA PRO A 38 -26.23 -3.34 -4.60
C PRO A 38 -25.58 -2.21 -3.80
N GLY A 39 -25.61 -0.99 -4.35
CA GLY A 39 -25.03 0.20 -3.71
C GLY A 39 -23.50 0.29 -3.75
N GLN A 40 -22.82 -0.58 -4.51
CA GLN A 40 -21.37 -0.49 -4.72
C GLN A 40 -21.05 -0.01 -6.13
N GLU A 41 -20.00 0.81 -6.26
CA GLU A 41 -19.57 1.41 -7.53
C GLU A 41 -18.45 0.62 -8.22
N ARG A 42 -17.69 -0.19 -7.47
CA ARG A 42 -16.50 -0.88 -7.97
C ARG A 42 -16.11 -2.10 -7.12
N ILE A 43 -15.57 -3.12 -7.78
CA ILE A 43 -14.82 -4.21 -7.14
C ILE A 43 -13.33 -3.87 -7.17
N TYR A 44 -12.66 -3.97 -6.03
CA TYR A 44 -11.20 -3.81 -5.91
C TYR A 44 -10.53 -5.18 -5.86
N THR A 45 -9.30 -5.23 -6.38
CA THR A 45 -8.40 -6.38 -6.27
C THR A 45 -7.31 -6.12 -5.24
N ALA A 46 -6.68 -7.18 -4.74
CA ALA A 46 -5.67 -7.07 -3.69
C ALA A 46 -4.54 -6.11 -4.09
N GLY A 47 -4.20 -5.18 -3.19
CA GLY A 47 -3.17 -4.15 -3.39
C GLY A 47 -3.63 -2.91 -4.16
N GLU A 48 -4.83 -2.90 -4.75
CA GLU A 48 -5.28 -1.80 -5.60
C GLU A 48 -5.59 -0.52 -4.79
N LYS A 49 -6.20 -0.65 -3.61
CA LYS A 49 -6.48 0.51 -2.73
C LYS A 49 -5.19 1.12 -2.21
N GLU A 50 -4.24 0.27 -1.83
CA GLU A 50 -2.91 0.65 -1.36
C GLU A 50 -2.12 1.34 -2.47
N TYR A 51 -2.18 0.80 -3.70
CA TYR A 51 -1.56 1.43 -4.86
C TYR A 51 -2.14 2.82 -5.14
N ILE A 52 -3.47 2.97 -5.11
CA ILE A 52 -4.12 4.29 -5.30
C ILE A 52 -3.70 5.27 -4.20
N ALA A 53 -3.72 4.84 -2.94
CA ALA A 53 -3.27 5.66 -1.81
C ALA A 53 -1.79 6.05 -1.94
N TRP A 54 -0.94 5.12 -2.39
CA TRP A 54 0.47 5.39 -2.65
C TRP A 54 0.67 6.40 -3.78
N GLN A 55 -0.03 6.24 -4.92
CA GLN A 55 0.01 7.18 -6.04
C GLN A 55 -0.39 8.59 -5.60
N TYR A 56 -1.38 8.71 -4.72
CA TYR A 56 -1.77 10.00 -4.17
C TYR A 56 -0.68 10.60 -3.26
N ARG A 57 -0.11 9.81 -2.36
CA ARG A 57 0.82 10.28 -1.31
C ARG A 57 2.25 10.49 -1.79
N LYS A 58 2.68 9.79 -2.85
CA LYS A 58 4.08 9.86 -3.33
C LYS A 58 4.50 11.31 -3.69
N ASP A 59 3.57 12.11 -4.21
CA ASP A 59 3.81 13.49 -4.64
C ASP A 59 3.22 14.53 -3.68
N LYS A 60 2.37 14.12 -2.72
CA LYS A 60 1.64 15.03 -1.82
C LYS A 60 2.03 14.92 -0.34
N GLY A 61 2.85 13.94 0.01
CA GLY A 61 3.13 13.58 1.40
C GLY A 61 2.05 12.68 2.01
N VAL A 62 2.35 12.19 3.21
CA VAL A 62 1.43 11.35 4.00
C VAL A 62 0.63 12.25 4.94
N PRO A 63 -0.72 12.24 4.89
CA PRO A 63 -1.51 12.99 5.84
C PRO A 63 -1.37 12.39 7.24
N LEU A 64 -0.85 13.18 8.17
CA LEU A 64 -0.74 12.81 9.59
C LEU A 64 -1.85 13.50 10.37
N ASN A 65 -2.51 12.78 11.26
CA ASN A 65 -3.46 13.39 12.18
C ASN A 65 -2.72 14.16 13.30
N GLU A 66 -3.43 15.06 13.98
CA GLU A 66 -2.85 15.93 15.00
C GLU A 66 -2.21 15.17 16.17
N ALA A 67 -2.74 13.99 16.53
CA ALA A 67 -2.17 13.19 17.60
C ALA A 67 -0.76 12.68 17.24
N ILE A 68 -0.60 12.15 16.03
CA ILE A 68 0.70 11.69 15.53
C ILE A 68 1.67 12.86 15.33
N GLN A 69 1.20 14.02 14.88
CA GLN A 69 2.05 15.21 14.78
C GLN A 69 2.61 15.61 16.15
N ARG A 70 1.78 15.62 17.20
CA ARG A 70 2.24 15.87 18.58
C ARG A 70 3.24 14.83 19.06
N ASP A 71 3.00 13.55 18.79
CA ASP A 71 3.92 12.48 19.17
C ASP A 71 5.29 12.64 18.49
N ILE A 72 5.31 13.01 17.20
CA ILE A 72 6.53 13.28 16.44
C ILE A 72 7.29 14.48 17.04
N ILE A 73 6.60 15.58 17.34
CA ILE A 73 7.22 16.78 17.95
C ILE A 73 7.80 16.44 19.33
N GLN A 74 7.07 15.66 20.13
CA GLN A 74 7.55 15.22 21.44
C GLN A 74 8.85 14.42 21.30
N LEU A 75 8.88 13.43 20.40
CA LEU A 75 10.08 12.62 20.14
C LEU A 75 11.23 13.48 19.60
N LYS A 76 10.96 14.44 18.70
CA LYS A 76 11.97 15.38 18.20
C LYS A 76 12.64 16.11 19.37
N ASN A 77 11.85 16.62 20.31
CA ASN A 77 12.35 17.36 21.47
C ASN A 77 13.12 16.44 22.44
N ASP A 78 12.57 15.26 22.76
CA ASP A 78 13.18 14.30 23.69
C ASP A 78 14.57 13.85 23.24
N TYR A 79 14.77 13.71 21.92
CA TYR A 79 16.03 13.26 21.32
C TYR A 79 16.86 14.40 20.72
N ASN A 80 16.49 15.68 20.93
CA ASN A 80 17.18 16.87 20.39
C ASN A 80 17.42 16.81 18.88
N LEU A 81 16.44 16.34 18.10
CA LEU A 81 16.54 16.16 16.65
C LEU A 81 16.28 17.46 15.87
N ASN A 82 16.99 18.53 16.26
CA ASN A 82 16.77 19.89 15.78
C ASN A 82 17.10 20.09 14.29
N GLN A 83 17.74 19.12 13.64
CA GLN A 83 18.05 19.15 12.21
C GLN A 83 16.83 18.87 11.30
N TYR A 84 15.71 18.40 11.85
CA TYR A 84 14.48 18.16 11.09
C TYR A 84 13.47 19.28 11.37
N GLU A 85 12.82 19.77 10.33
CA GLU A 85 11.73 20.73 10.40
C GLU A 85 10.51 20.13 9.69
N PHE A 86 9.35 20.18 10.33
CA PHE A 86 8.10 19.73 9.74
C PHE A 86 7.14 20.91 9.54
N ASP A 87 6.37 20.88 8.46
CA ASP A 87 5.38 21.93 8.11
C ASP A 87 4.23 22.09 9.13
N PHE A 88 4.14 21.18 10.10
CA PHE A 88 3.08 21.10 11.12
C PHE A 88 3.59 21.36 12.55
N GLU A 89 4.82 21.83 12.71
CA GLU A 89 5.35 22.32 13.99
C GLU A 89 4.70 23.62 14.46
#